data_AF-A0A9W9WDW0-F1
#
_entry.id   AF-A0A9W9WDW0-F1
#
_cell.length_a   1.000
_cell.length_b   1.000
_cell.length_c   1.000
_cell.angle_alpha   90.00
_cell.angle_beta   90.00
_cell.angle_gamma   90.00
#
_symmetry.space_group_name_H-M   'P 1'
#
loop_
_entity.id
_entity.type
_entity.pdbx_description
1 polymer ?
#
loop_
_entity_poly.entity_id
_entity_poly.type
_entity_poly.pdbx_seq_one_letter_code
_entity_poly.pdbx_strand_id
1 'polypeptide(L)'
;MHANAEPVNCAKNSSVESKCWRQLEVGQMDQESIRRLCHFGLYNEDYAKAKGLKPFSSHEESAGLLMCWDWSLSQSLAGRSDTIAAKLAEQSSHKCSHIPFTELVRRAYGLPSPAIGAFLQVYDSIESKIYSTFTRNLQHLGLLVELKQSLKEIDADPFLYAAIKKALQRVVLQRKPHVPSVDENLENGTPEPDERLQWIIEPLQRLLQTPDTARNILQQLEILEKRFYKLYRSPEASWGPFNTDTSFFGQVQWIDVSEFANALSRKDQVFFSQYIEDALCVKKDDHARRILNTRWNDLSLAVEECMVANVDVPRKIDHLAKVVLTLCPIDI
;
A
#
# COMPACT_ATOMS: atom_id res chain seq x y z
N MET A 1 -32.30 -42.57 -48.66
CA MET A 1 -32.46 -41.18 -48.20
C MET A 1 -32.04 -41.11 -46.74
N HIS A 2 -30.73 -40.94 -46.50
CA HIS A 2 -30.18 -40.72 -45.16
C HIS A 2 -29.68 -39.28 -45.12
N ALA A 3 -30.33 -38.45 -44.32
CA ALA A 3 -29.93 -37.07 -44.10
C ALA A 3 -28.79 -37.05 -43.06
N ASN A 4 -27.60 -36.66 -43.52
CA ASN A 4 -26.49 -36.26 -42.67
C ASN A 4 -26.87 -34.94 -41.99
N ALA A 5 -26.99 -34.96 -40.67
CA ALA A 5 -26.95 -33.74 -39.85
C ALA A 5 -25.54 -33.62 -39.28
N GLU A 6 -24.81 -32.62 -39.75
CA GLU A 6 -23.51 -32.20 -39.25
C GLU A 6 -23.60 -31.82 -37.75
N PRO A 7 -22.58 -32.12 -36.95
CA PRO A 7 -22.55 -31.66 -35.57
C PRO A 7 -22.30 -30.15 -35.54
N VAL A 8 -23.23 -29.44 -34.91
CA VAL A 8 -23.10 -28.03 -34.51
C VAL A 8 -21.81 -27.87 -33.72
N ASN A 9 -20.82 -27.26 -34.37
CA ASN A 9 -19.55 -26.87 -33.78
C ASN A 9 -19.84 -25.69 -32.85
N CYS A 10 -20.27 -25.98 -31.61
CA CYS A 10 -20.32 -25.00 -30.54
C CYS A 10 -18.90 -24.55 -30.26
N ALA A 11 -18.52 -23.45 -30.92
CA ALA A 11 -17.32 -22.70 -30.63
C ALA A 11 -17.21 -22.52 -29.11
N LYS A 12 -16.19 -23.14 -28.53
CA LYS A 12 -15.64 -22.76 -27.24
C LYS A 12 -15.12 -21.32 -27.43
N ASN A 13 -16.00 -20.34 -27.21
CA ASN A 13 -15.59 -18.95 -27.07
C ASN A 13 -14.68 -18.87 -25.85
N SER A 14 -13.38 -18.75 -26.10
CA SER A 14 -12.36 -18.37 -25.14
C SER A 14 -12.68 -16.96 -24.63
N SER A 15 -13.49 -16.86 -23.59
CA SER A 15 -13.87 -15.60 -22.94
C SER A 15 -12.73 -15.10 -22.04
N VAL A 16 -11.59 -14.75 -22.64
CA VAL A 16 -10.69 -13.78 -22.00
C VAL A 16 -11.37 -12.43 -22.21
N GLU A 17 -12.42 -12.19 -21.42
CA GLU A 17 -13.25 -11.00 -21.52
C GLU A 17 -12.40 -9.77 -21.22
N SER A 18 -12.73 -8.69 -21.94
CA SER A 18 -12.21 -7.34 -21.73
C SER A 18 -12.42 -6.92 -20.26
N LYS A 19 -11.41 -7.13 -19.40
CA LYS A 19 -11.50 -6.92 -17.95
C LYS A 19 -11.29 -5.43 -17.65
N CYS A 20 -12.35 -4.74 -17.27
CA CYS A 20 -12.32 -3.38 -16.73
C CYS A 20 -13.01 -3.35 -15.37
N TRP A 21 -12.38 -2.70 -14.39
CA TRP A 21 -13.00 -2.51 -13.09
C TRP A 21 -14.27 -1.70 -13.24
N ARG A 22 -15.39 -2.28 -12.79
CA ARG A 22 -16.73 -1.67 -12.84
C ARG A 22 -17.12 -1.16 -14.22
N GLN A 23 -16.89 -1.98 -15.24
CA GLN A 23 -17.19 -1.68 -16.65
C GLN A 23 -18.58 -1.06 -16.89
N LEU A 24 -19.60 -1.48 -16.14
CA LEU A 24 -20.96 -0.93 -16.23
C LEU A 24 -21.05 0.56 -15.86
N GLU A 25 -20.27 1.01 -14.88
CA GLU A 25 -20.24 2.40 -14.43
C GLU A 25 -19.37 3.28 -15.32
N VAL A 26 -18.31 2.72 -15.90
CA VAL A 26 -17.35 3.44 -16.73
C VAL A 26 -18.00 4.11 -17.94
N GLY A 27 -19.07 3.52 -18.50
CA GLY A 27 -19.80 4.11 -19.62
C GLY A 27 -20.53 5.42 -19.31
N GLN A 28 -20.72 5.75 -18.04
CA GLN A 28 -21.44 6.95 -17.57
C GLN A 28 -20.53 7.94 -16.84
N MET A 29 -19.21 7.67 -16.78
CA MET A 29 -18.24 8.51 -16.10
C MET A 29 -17.98 9.84 -16.84
N ASP A 30 -17.74 10.90 -16.07
CA ASP A 30 -17.17 12.13 -16.59
C ASP A 30 -15.70 11.94 -17.02
N GLN A 31 -15.19 12.89 -17.82
CA GLN A 31 -13.82 12.84 -18.36
C GLN A 31 -12.75 12.74 -17.27
N GLU A 32 -12.98 13.36 -16.13
CA GLU A 32 -12.03 13.40 -15.03
C GLU A 32 -11.99 12.04 -14.30
N SER A 33 -13.12 11.38 -14.15
CA SER A 33 -13.21 10.00 -13.65
C SER A 33 -12.56 9.01 -14.62
N ILE A 34 -12.72 9.19 -15.93
CA ILE A 34 -12.00 8.40 -16.95
C ILE A 34 -10.48 8.64 -16.84
N ARG A 35 -10.04 9.90 -16.65
CA ARG A 35 -8.62 10.23 -16.44
C ARG A 35 -8.06 9.48 -15.22
N ARG A 36 -8.80 9.45 -14.10
CA ARG A 36 -8.39 8.69 -12.90
C ARG A 36 -8.35 7.19 -13.13
N LEU A 37 -9.34 6.63 -13.84
CA LEU A 37 -9.36 5.21 -14.22
C LEU A 37 -8.10 4.83 -15.03
N CYS A 38 -7.69 5.69 -15.97
CA CYS A 38 -6.44 5.56 -16.72
C CYS A 38 -5.19 5.68 -15.84
N HIS A 39 -5.14 6.66 -14.94
CA HIS A 39 -4.03 6.84 -14.00
C HIS A 39 -3.78 5.60 -13.15
N PHE A 40 -4.84 5.01 -12.57
CA PHE A 40 -4.73 3.79 -11.77
C PHE A 40 -4.69 2.50 -12.60
N GLY A 41 -4.82 2.59 -13.93
CA GLY A 41 -4.76 1.45 -14.82
C GLY A 41 -5.73 0.32 -14.46
N LEU A 42 -6.95 0.63 -14.03
CA LEU A 42 -7.92 -0.37 -13.58
C LEU A 42 -8.66 -1.05 -14.76
N TYR A 43 -7.90 -1.43 -15.78
CA TYR A 43 -8.34 -2.15 -16.97
C TYR A 43 -7.20 -2.98 -17.57
N ASN A 44 -7.55 -4.01 -18.33
CA ASN A 44 -6.61 -4.81 -19.10
C ASN A 44 -6.31 -4.19 -20.49
N GLU A 45 -5.26 -4.69 -21.15
CA GLU A 45 -4.81 -4.18 -22.45
C GLU A 45 -5.87 -4.35 -23.56
N ASP A 46 -6.67 -5.41 -23.51
CA ASP A 46 -7.73 -5.64 -24.49
C ASP A 46 -8.83 -4.60 -24.38
N TYR A 47 -9.23 -4.23 -23.15
CA TYR A 47 -10.14 -3.12 -22.90
C TYR A 47 -9.56 -1.79 -23.38
N ALA A 48 -8.28 -1.54 -23.10
CA ALA A 48 -7.62 -0.32 -23.54
C ALA A 48 -7.67 -0.18 -25.07
N LYS A 49 -7.31 -1.23 -25.81
CA LYS A 49 -7.38 -1.27 -27.27
C LYS A 49 -8.80 -1.06 -27.79
N ALA A 50 -9.77 -1.75 -27.21
CA ALA A 50 -11.18 -1.66 -27.63
C ALA A 50 -11.78 -0.26 -27.42
N LYS A 51 -11.33 0.48 -26.41
CA LYS A 51 -11.81 1.81 -26.06
C LYS A 51 -10.90 2.95 -26.56
N GLY A 52 -9.83 2.63 -27.27
CA GLY A 52 -8.83 3.62 -27.71
C GLY A 52 -8.13 4.32 -26.54
N LEU A 53 -8.06 3.67 -25.37
CA LEU A 53 -7.30 4.16 -24.22
C LEU A 53 -5.82 3.83 -24.39
N LYS A 54 -4.98 4.57 -23.68
CA LYS A 54 -3.54 4.28 -23.67
C LYS A 54 -3.28 2.92 -22.98
N PRO A 55 -2.49 2.03 -23.62
CA PRO A 55 -1.96 0.83 -22.98
C PRO A 55 -1.28 1.19 -21.66
N PHE A 56 -1.51 0.42 -20.60
CA PHE A 56 -0.82 0.69 -19.34
C PHE A 56 0.67 0.32 -19.46
N SER A 57 0.98 -0.68 -20.28
CA SER A 57 2.35 -1.08 -20.62
C SER A 57 3.19 0.01 -21.32
N SER A 58 2.59 1.15 -21.69
CA SER A 58 3.31 2.27 -22.34
C SER A 58 4.10 3.16 -21.37
N HIS A 59 4.03 2.92 -20.06
CA HIS A 59 5.02 3.45 -19.12
C HIS A 59 6.30 2.59 -19.13
N GLU A 60 6.93 2.51 -20.30
CA GLU A 60 8.27 1.91 -20.51
C GLU A 60 9.40 2.71 -19.85
N GLU A 61 9.09 3.78 -19.11
CA GLU A 61 10.04 4.47 -18.25
C GLU A 61 10.17 3.83 -16.86
N SER A 62 10.13 2.50 -16.78
CA SER A 62 10.98 1.82 -15.79
C SER A 62 12.43 1.95 -16.27
N ALA A 63 12.91 3.19 -16.33
CA ALA A 63 14.31 3.53 -16.45
C ALA A 63 15.03 2.61 -15.49
N GLY A 64 15.87 1.73 -16.05
CA GLY A 64 16.44 0.57 -15.37
C GLY A 64 16.79 0.94 -13.94
N LEU A 65 15.91 0.54 -13.02
CA LEU A 65 16.14 0.72 -11.60
C LEU A 65 17.35 -0.15 -11.34
N LEU A 66 18.53 0.47 -11.34
CA LEU A 66 19.80 -0.16 -11.06
C LEU A 66 19.81 -0.42 -9.55
N MET A 67 18.92 -1.33 -9.16
CA MET A 67 18.59 -1.75 -7.81
C MET A 67 19.60 -2.79 -7.37
N CYS A 68 20.88 -2.47 -7.54
CA CYS A 68 21.92 -3.30 -6.95
C CYS A 68 21.85 -3.12 -5.43
N TRP A 69 22.15 -4.19 -4.71
CA TRP A 69 22.45 -4.10 -3.29
C TRP A 69 23.93 -3.77 -3.17
N ASP A 70 24.24 -2.58 -2.64
CA ASP A 70 25.63 -2.16 -2.38
C ASP A 70 26.21 -2.86 -1.14
N TRP A 71 25.43 -3.74 -0.53
CA TRP A 71 25.84 -4.53 0.61
C TRP A 71 26.81 -5.66 0.24
N SER A 72 27.96 -5.66 0.91
CA SER A 72 28.94 -6.75 0.89
C SER A 72 28.94 -7.49 2.23
N LEU A 73 28.40 -8.72 2.23
CA LEU A 73 28.31 -9.54 3.43
C LEU A 73 29.71 -9.95 3.94
N SER A 74 30.69 -10.16 3.07
CA SER A 74 32.06 -10.51 3.47
C SER A 74 32.73 -9.42 4.31
N GLN A 75 32.39 -8.14 4.09
CA GLN A 75 32.84 -7.02 4.91
C GLN A 75 32.03 -6.87 6.20
N SER A 76 30.81 -7.41 6.22
CA SER A 76 29.85 -7.26 7.33
C SER A 76 29.91 -8.39 8.35
N LEU A 77 30.53 -9.54 8.05
CA LEU A 77 30.64 -10.69 8.97
C LEU A 77 31.38 -10.37 10.29
N ALA A 78 32.20 -9.32 10.30
CA ALA A 78 32.89 -8.82 11.50
C ALA A 78 32.11 -7.72 12.25
N GLY A 79 30.98 -7.26 11.70
CA GLY A 79 30.16 -6.19 12.26
C GLY A 79 29.09 -6.71 13.22
N ARG A 80 28.51 -5.77 14.00
CA ARG A 80 27.34 -6.04 14.85
C ARG A 80 26.05 -6.12 14.02
N SER A 81 25.11 -6.98 14.42
CA SER A 81 23.85 -7.21 13.70
C SER A 81 23.00 -5.94 13.55
N ASP A 82 22.98 -5.09 14.57
CA ASP A 82 22.24 -3.82 14.58
C ASP A 82 22.71 -2.84 13.51
N THR A 83 24.02 -2.74 13.32
CA THR A 83 24.65 -1.85 12.34
C THR A 83 24.40 -2.35 10.92
N ILE A 84 24.38 -3.67 10.72
CA ILE A 84 24.05 -4.30 9.44
C ILE A 84 22.57 -4.10 9.13
N ALA A 85 21.69 -4.30 10.11
CA ALA A 85 20.25 -4.10 9.98
C ALA A 85 19.92 -2.68 9.56
N ALA A 86 20.51 -1.67 10.23
CA ALA A 86 20.29 -0.27 9.91
C ALA A 86 20.70 0.08 8.47
N LYS A 87 21.88 -0.38 8.01
CA LYS A 87 22.37 -0.14 6.64
C LYS A 87 21.48 -0.81 5.59
N LEU A 88 21.05 -2.04 5.85
CA LEU A 88 20.15 -2.75 4.93
C LEU A 88 18.79 -2.07 4.88
N ALA A 89 18.24 -1.65 6.02
CA ALA A 89 16.97 -0.93 6.09
C ALA A 89 17.03 0.42 5.36
N GLU A 90 18.12 1.16 5.49
CA GLU A 90 18.35 2.42 4.75
C GLU A 90 18.39 2.18 3.23
N GLN A 91 19.15 1.18 2.77
CA GLN A 91 19.16 0.84 1.34
C GLN A 91 17.77 0.40 0.86
N SER A 92 17.07 -0.38 1.69
CA SER A 92 15.76 -0.92 1.37
C SER A 92 14.67 0.15 1.31
N SER A 93 14.69 1.14 2.22
CA SER A 93 13.74 2.26 2.22
C SER A 93 13.86 3.10 0.94
N HIS A 94 15.08 3.34 0.47
CA HIS A 94 15.32 3.99 -0.83
C HIS A 94 14.71 3.16 -1.97
N LYS A 95 14.78 1.83 -1.91
CA LYS A 95 14.15 0.99 -2.95
C LYS A 95 12.63 1.03 -2.86
N CYS A 96 12.07 0.97 -1.66
CA CYS A 96 10.62 1.03 -1.44
C CYS A 96 10.01 2.37 -1.87
N SER A 97 10.74 3.47 -1.78
CA SER A 97 10.24 4.79 -2.19
C SER A 97 9.94 4.88 -3.70
N HIS A 98 10.48 3.96 -4.49
CA HIS A 98 10.29 3.88 -5.94
C HIS A 98 9.10 2.99 -6.34
N ILE A 99 8.41 2.32 -5.40
CA ILE A 99 7.23 1.53 -5.72
C ILE A 99 6.11 2.46 -6.19
N PRO A 100 5.60 2.31 -7.43
CA PRO A 100 4.48 3.11 -7.89
C PRO A 100 3.20 2.67 -7.18
N PHE A 101 2.46 3.61 -6.58
CA PHE A 101 1.19 3.30 -5.93
C PHE A 101 0.15 2.73 -6.92
N THR A 102 0.15 3.24 -8.15
CA THR A 102 -0.74 2.77 -9.23
C THR A 102 -0.56 1.29 -9.54
N GLU A 103 0.67 0.78 -9.46
CA GLU A 103 0.98 -0.63 -9.68
C GLU A 103 0.50 -1.52 -8.53
N LEU A 104 0.54 -1.02 -7.29
CA LEU A 104 -0.08 -1.68 -6.14
C LEU A 104 -1.60 -1.77 -6.28
N VAL A 105 -2.25 -0.70 -6.75
CA VAL A 105 -3.70 -0.66 -7.02
C VAL A 105 -4.09 -1.66 -8.12
N ARG A 106 -3.32 -1.71 -9.22
CA ARG A 106 -3.51 -2.72 -10.28
C ARG A 106 -3.38 -4.14 -9.77
N ARG A 107 -2.33 -4.39 -8.98
CA ARG A 107 -2.09 -5.69 -8.35
C ARG A 107 -3.23 -6.07 -7.42
N ALA A 108 -3.75 -5.12 -6.64
CA ALA A 108 -4.89 -5.31 -5.76
C ALA A 108 -6.16 -5.69 -6.54
N TYR A 109 -6.45 -5.05 -7.67
CA TYR A 109 -7.54 -5.44 -8.56
C TYR A 109 -7.34 -6.82 -9.25
N GLY A 110 -6.14 -7.39 -9.17
CA GLY A 110 -5.80 -8.66 -9.80
C GLY A 110 -5.46 -8.49 -11.29
N LEU A 111 -4.83 -7.37 -11.66
CA LEU A 111 -4.18 -7.20 -12.95
C LEU A 111 -2.67 -7.46 -12.83
N PRO A 112 -2.01 -7.87 -13.93
CA PRO A 112 -0.55 -7.98 -13.97
C PRO A 112 0.14 -6.64 -13.73
N SER A 113 1.23 -6.70 -12.97
CA SER A 113 2.10 -5.56 -12.64
C SER A 113 3.57 -5.97 -12.82
N PRO A 114 4.17 -5.71 -14.00
CA PRO A 114 5.58 -6.01 -14.25
C PRO A 114 6.53 -5.26 -13.31
N ALA A 115 6.21 -4.01 -12.97
CA ALA A 115 7.02 -3.18 -12.07
C ALA A 115 7.12 -3.80 -10.66
N ILE A 116 6.00 -4.29 -10.11
CA ILE A 116 6.01 -5.00 -8.83
C ILE A 116 6.81 -6.31 -8.94
N GLY A 117 6.65 -7.05 -10.04
CA GLY A 117 7.45 -8.26 -10.29
C GLY A 117 8.96 -7.97 -10.26
N ALA A 118 9.41 -6.96 -11.01
CA ALA A 118 10.80 -6.53 -11.04
C ALA A 118 11.29 -6.04 -9.67
N PHE A 119 10.46 -5.29 -8.94
CA PHE A 119 10.77 -4.85 -7.59
C PHE A 119 10.97 -6.03 -6.62
N LEU A 120 10.09 -7.04 -6.65
CA LEU A 120 10.21 -8.21 -5.79
C LEU A 120 11.47 -9.05 -6.11
N GLN A 121 11.86 -9.15 -7.38
CA GLN A 121 13.10 -9.82 -7.81
C GLN A 121 14.35 -9.21 -7.17
N VAL A 122 14.34 -7.90 -6.87
CA VAL A 122 15.43 -7.26 -6.14
C VAL A 122 15.62 -7.90 -4.76
N TYR A 123 14.53 -8.21 -4.06
CA TYR A 123 14.59 -8.86 -2.74
C TYR A 123 14.89 -10.36 -2.83
N ASP A 124 14.47 -11.02 -3.90
CA ASP A 124 14.86 -12.42 -4.15
C ASP A 124 16.37 -12.54 -4.40
N SER A 125 16.98 -11.50 -4.99
CA SER A 125 18.44 -11.45 -5.21
C SER A 125 19.23 -11.33 -3.90
N ILE A 126 18.79 -10.52 -2.93
CA ILE A 126 19.46 -10.42 -1.63
C ILE A 126 19.25 -11.68 -0.80
N GLU A 127 18.05 -12.26 -0.84
CA GLU A 127 17.72 -13.54 -0.23
C GLU A 127 18.69 -14.63 -0.71
N SER A 128 18.90 -14.72 -2.04
CA SER A 128 19.85 -15.65 -2.66
C SER A 128 21.31 -15.40 -2.27
N LYS A 129 21.73 -14.13 -2.20
CA LYS A 129 23.09 -13.74 -1.74
C LYS A 129 23.34 -14.13 -0.28
N ILE A 130 22.36 -13.93 0.59
CA ILE A 130 22.43 -14.30 2.00
C ILE A 130 22.48 -15.82 2.15
N TYR A 131 21.55 -16.52 1.50
CA TYR A 131 21.51 -17.97 1.52
C TYR A 131 22.85 -18.57 1.07
N SER A 132 23.37 -18.18 -0.09
CA SER A 132 24.65 -18.70 -0.62
C SER A 132 25.85 -18.39 0.29
N THR A 133 25.83 -17.26 1.02
CA THR A 133 26.93 -16.91 1.91
C THR A 133 26.90 -17.67 3.23
N PHE A 134 25.74 -17.79 3.87
CA PHE A 134 25.61 -18.47 5.16
C PHE A 134 25.62 -19.99 5.04
N THR A 135 25.23 -20.55 3.89
CA THR A 135 25.45 -21.96 3.59
C THR A 135 26.94 -22.32 3.50
N ARG A 136 27.78 -21.41 3.01
CA ARG A 136 29.25 -21.57 2.96
C ARG A 136 29.95 -21.27 4.29
N ASN A 137 29.35 -20.44 5.14
CA ASN A 137 29.96 -19.95 6.38
C ASN A 137 29.06 -20.21 7.60
N LEU A 138 28.77 -21.49 7.84
CA LEU A 138 27.79 -21.95 8.84
C LEU A 138 28.08 -21.52 10.28
N GLN A 139 29.35 -21.23 10.59
CA GLN A 139 29.79 -20.70 11.88
C GLN A 139 29.18 -19.34 12.23
N HIS A 140 28.72 -18.57 11.23
CA HIS A 140 28.10 -17.26 11.44
C HIS A 140 26.57 -17.31 11.48
N LEU A 141 25.94 -18.49 11.59
CA LEU A 141 24.47 -18.58 11.62
C LEU A 141 23.83 -17.74 12.75
N GLY A 142 24.51 -17.61 13.90
CA GLY A 142 24.07 -16.76 15.00
C GLY A 142 23.83 -15.32 14.57
N LEU A 143 24.73 -14.77 13.73
CA LEU A 143 24.61 -13.43 13.18
C LEU A 143 23.35 -13.25 12.32
N LEU A 144 22.96 -14.28 11.54
CA LEU A 144 21.75 -14.21 10.71
C LEU A 144 20.46 -14.21 11.56
N VAL A 145 20.47 -14.93 12.68
CA VAL A 145 19.36 -14.93 13.65
C VAL A 145 19.27 -13.58 14.34
N GLU A 146 20.40 -13.04 14.80
CA GLU A 146 20.49 -11.71 15.40
C GLU A 146 20.06 -10.62 14.41
N LEU A 147 20.48 -10.71 13.14
CA LEU A 147 20.10 -9.77 12.09
C LEU A 147 18.59 -9.75 11.88
N LYS A 148 17.94 -10.91 11.83
CA LYS A 148 16.48 -11.00 11.75
C LYS A 148 15.80 -10.31 12.94
N GLN A 149 16.35 -10.47 14.15
CA GLN A 149 15.82 -9.85 15.35
C GLN A 149 16.01 -8.32 15.33
N SER A 150 17.21 -7.85 14.97
CA SER A 150 17.50 -6.41 14.83
C SER A 150 16.59 -5.74 13.80
N LEU A 151 16.30 -6.39 12.66
CA LEU A 151 15.36 -5.87 11.67
C LEU A 151 13.93 -5.77 12.20
N LYS A 152 13.51 -6.71 13.06
CA LYS A 152 12.20 -6.64 13.72
C LYS A 152 12.12 -5.49 14.71
N GLU A 153 13.20 -5.23 15.45
CA GLU A 153 13.25 -4.18 16.48
C GLU A 153 13.18 -2.77 15.89
N ILE A 154 13.71 -2.59 14.68
CA ILE A 154 13.67 -1.30 13.97
C ILE A 154 12.46 -1.15 13.02
N ASP A 155 11.48 -2.05 13.08
CA ASP A 155 10.33 -2.09 12.16
C ASP A 155 10.74 -1.99 10.68
N ALA A 156 11.74 -2.78 10.27
CA ALA A 156 12.21 -2.77 8.90
C ALA A 156 11.11 -3.16 7.90
N ASP A 157 11.24 -2.71 6.66
CA ASP A 157 10.24 -2.95 5.63
C ASP A 157 9.94 -4.46 5.43
N PRO A 158 8.70 -4.80 5.06
CA PRO A 158 8.26 -6.19 4.98
C PRO A 158 9.00 -6.98 3.90
N PHE A 159 9.58 -6.33 2.90
CA PHE A 159 10.29 -6.99 1.81
C PHE A 159 11.65 -7.49 2.27
N LEU A 160 12.43 -6.62 2.92
CA LEU A 160 13.73 -6.98 3.51
C LEU A 160 13.55 -8.01 4.61
N TYR A 161 12.61 -7.81 5.52
CA TYR A 161 12.35 -8.75 6.61
C TYR A 161 12.00 -10.15 6.08
N ALA A 162 11.13 -10.23 5.06
CA ALA A 162 10.78 -11.48 4.41
C ALA A 162 11.98 -12.14 3.72
N ALA A 163 12.82 -11.37 3.04
CA ALA A 163 14.04 -11.89 2.40
C ALA A 163 15.01 -12.52 3.43
N ILE A 164 15.27 -11.86 4.56
CA ILE A 164 16.10 -12.43 5.63
C ILE A 164 15.45 -13.67 6.24
N LYS A 165 14.14 -13.62 6.51
CA LYS A 165 13.37 -14.75 7.08
C LYS A 165 13.45 -15.98 6.17
N LYS A 166 13.21 -15.81 4.85
CA LYS A 166 13.28 -16.88 3.85
C LYS A 166 14.70 -17.46 3.73
N ALA A 167 15.72 -16.59 3.67
CA ALA A 167 17.11 -17.04 3.62
C ALA A 167 17.47 -17.88 4.86
N LEU A 168 17.11 -17.42 6.06
CA LEU A 168 17.33 -18.15 7.30
C LEU A 168 16.62 -19.52 7.31
N GLN A 169 15.36 -19.58 6.88
CA GLN A 169 14.61 -20.83 6.78
C GLN A 169 15.30 -21.83 5.84
N ARG A 170 15.74 -21.39 4.66
CA ARG A 170 16.45 -22.24 3.70
C ARG A 170 17.78 -22.77 4.24
N VAL A 171 18.57 -21.93 4.92
CA VAL A 171 19.83 -22.35 5.57
C VAL A 171 19.56 -23.40 6.66
N VAL A 172 18.50 -23.23 7.45
CA VAL A 172 18.13 -24.18 8.52
C VAL A 172 17.61 -25.50 7.94
N LEU A 173 16.78 -25.47 6.89
CA LEU A 173 16.26 -26.67 6.23
C LEU A 173 17.39 -27.53 5.63
N GLN A 174 18.41 -26.91 5.05
CA GLN A 174 19.59 -27.63 4.56
C GLN A 174 20.30 -28.44 5.66
N ARG A 175 20.22 -28.01 6.93
CA ARG A 175 20.77 -28.76 8.08
C ARG A 175 19.88 -29.91 8.54
N LYS A 176 18.62 -29.98 8.13
CA LYS A 176 17.65 -31.03 8.46
C LYS A 176 17.11 -31.68 7.18
N PRO A 177 17.89 -32.53 6.50
CA PRO A 177 17.49 -33.14 5.22
C PRO A 177 16.34 -34.16 5.32
N HIS A 178 15.61 -34.24 6.43
CA HIS A 178 14.54 -35.24 6.66
C HIS A 178 13.16 -34.63 6.89
N VAL A 179 12.99 -33.32 6.62
CA VAL A 179 11.66 -32.71 6.54
C VAL A 179 11.34 -32.50 5.07
N PRO A 180 10.34 -33.19 4.50
CA PRO A 180 9.88 -32.92 3.15
C PRO A 180 9.51 -31.44 3.04
N SER A 181 10.14 -30.78 2.08
CA SER A 181 9.74 -29.46 1.61
C SER A 181 8.33 -29.60 1.02
N VAL A 182 7.31 -29.21 1.75
CA VAL A 182 5.97 -28.98 1.17
C VAL A 182 6.05 -27.66 0.42
N ASP A 183 6.61 -27.71 -0.79
CA ASP A 183 6.50 -26.65 -1.81
C ASP A 183 6.55 -27.32 -3.19
N GLU A 184 5.74 -28.37 -3.36
CA GLU A 184 5.33 -28.90 -4.66
C GLU A 184 3.84 -28.64 -4.81
N ASN A 185 3.46 -27.38 -4.97
CA ASN A 185 2.14 -27.00 -5.49
C ASN A 185 2.31 -25.78 -6.41
N LEU A 186 3.20 -25.90 -7.40
CA LEU A 186 3.36 -24.93 -8.48
C LEU A 186 2.68 -25.40 -9.76
N GLU A 187 1.44 -25.93 -9.67
CA GLU A 187 0.68 -26.37 -10.86
C GLU A 187 -0.81 -25.99 -10.86
N ASN A 188 -1.23 -25.01 -10.06
CA ASN A 188 -2.54 -24.37 -10.24
C ASN A 188 -2.36 -22.86 -10.40
N GLY A 189 -2.69 -22.35 -11.59
CA GLY A 189 -2.40 -21.01 -12.10
C GLY A 189 -3.12 -19.83 -11.42
N THR A 190 -3.35 -19.89 -10.11
CA THR A 190 -3.68 -18.72 -9.30
C THR A 190 -2.41 -18.26 -8.59
N PRO A 191 -1.83 -17.09 -8.92
CA PRO A 191 -0.69 -16.58 -8.19
C PRO A 191 -1.12 -16.37 -6.74
N GLU A 192 -0.55 -17.14 -5.82
CA GLU A 192 -0.75 -16.88 -4.39
C GLU A 192 -0.36 -15.42 -4.08
N PRO A 193 -1.14 -14.76 -3.23
CA PRO A 193 -0.88 -13.37 -2.91
C PRO A 193 0.40 -13.29 -2.06
N ASP A 194 1.42 -12.64 -2.61
CA ASP A 194 2.74 -12.52 -1.99
C ASP A 194 2.60 -11.87 -0.60
N GLU A 195 2.95 -12.60 0.46
CA GLU A 195 2.88 -12.15 1.85
C GLU A 195 3.54 -10.77 2.05
N ARG A 196 4.58 -10.46 1.26
CA ARG A 196 5.32 -9.18 1.31
C ARG A 196 4.46 -7.97 0.94
N LEU A 197 3.35 -8.18 0.22
CA LEU A 197 2.46 -7.12 -0.27
C LEU A 197 1.13 -7.06 0.47
N GLN A 198 0.81 -8.03 1.32
CA GLN A 198 -0.52 -8.13 1.95
C GLN A 198 -0.90 -6.90 2.77
N TRP A 199 0.08 -6.28 3.41
CA TRP A 199 -0.10 -5.07 4.22
C TRP A 199 -0.77 -3.93 3.44
N ILE A 200 -0.64 -3.87 2.11
CA ILE A 200 -1.24 -2.85 1.24
C ILE A 200 -2.25 -3.41 0.25
N ILE A 201 -2.07 -4.65 -0.22
CA ILE A 201 -2.95 -5.26 -1.21
C ILE A 201 -4.33 -5.56 -0.63
N GLU A 202 -4.43 -6.17 0.56
CA GLU A 202 -5.74 -6.49 1.12
C GLU A 202 -6.57 -5.23 1.45
N PRO A 203 -6.01 -4.17 2.08
CA PRO A 203 -6.76 -2.92 2.28
C PRO A 203 -7.26 -2.30 0.98
N LEU A 204 -6.44 -2.27 -0.07
CA LEU A 204 -6.82 -1.74 -1.38
C LEU A 204 -7.88 -2.62 -2.06
N GLN A 205 -7.79 -3.94 -1.94
CA GLN A 205 -8.81 -4.88 -2.42
C GLN A 205 -10.16 -4.62 -1.77
N ARG A 206 -10.17 -4.48 -0.43
CA ARG A 206 -11.39 -4.14 0.32
C ARG A 206 -11.99 -2.84 -0.16
N LEU A 207 -11.17 -1.80 -0.37
CA LEU A 207 -11.63 -0.53 -0.92
C LEU A 207 -12.26 -0.68 -2.31
N LEU A 208 -11.59 -1.36 -3.24
CA LEU A 208 -12.06 -1.56 -4.61
C LEU A 208 -13.38 -2.37 -4.71
N GLN A 209 -13.68 -3.16 -3.68
CA GLN A 209 -14.88 -3.99 -3.55
C GLN A 209 -16.02 -3.32 -2.75
N THR A 210 -15.79 -2.14 -2.16
CA THR A 210 -16.86 -1.40 -1.45
C THR A 210 -18.03 -1.10 -2.38
N PRO A 211 -19.27 -0.97 -1.88
CA PRO A 211 -20.46 -0.70 -2.71
C PRO A 211 -20.60 0.80 -3.10
N ASP A 212 -19.56 1.62 -2.90
CA ASP A 212 -19.55 3.04 -3.26
C ASP A 212 -19.55 3.23 -4.78
N THR A 213 -19.70 4.45 -5.30
CA THR A 213 -19.58 4.73 -6.74
C THR A 213 -18.14 4.64 -7.21
N ALA A 214 -17.92 4.24 -8.47
CA ALA A 214 -16.59 4.16 -9.05
C ALA A 214 -15.88 5.52 -9.04
N ARG A 215 -16.61 6.62 -9.28
CA ARG A 215 -16.08 7.99 -9.15
C ARG A 215 -15.52 8.23 -7.76
N ASN A 216 -16.27 7.86 -6.72
CA ASN A 216 -15.84 8.12 -5.35
C ASN A 216 -14.60 7.31 -4.96
N ILE A 217 -14.56 6.02 -5.33
CA ILE A 217 -13.39 5.18 -5.06
C ILE A 217 -12.16 5.70 -5.80
N LEU A 218 -12.29 6.16 -7.05
CA LEU A 218 -11.18 6.77 -7.79
C LEU A 218 -10.64 8.04 -7.11
N GLN A 219 -11.52 8.85 -6.51
CA GLN A 219 -11.12 10.01 -5.72
C GLN A 219 -10.42 9.60 -4.41
N GLN A 220 -10.94 8.57 -3.73
CA GLN A 220 -10.28 8.02 -2.54
C GLN A 220 -8.88 7.47 -2.88
N LEU A 221 -8.71 6.82 -4.03
CA LEU A 221 -7.40 6.34 -4.48
C LEU A 221 -6.39 7.48 -4.72
N GLU A 222 -6.82 8.66 -5.21
CA GLU A 222 -5.94 9.83 -5.34
C GLU A 222 -5.47 10.35 -3.98
N ILE A 223 -6.35 10.35 -2.97
CA ILE A 223 -6.01 10.71 -1.59
C ILE A 223 -5.02 9.70 -1.01
N LEU A 224 -5.30 8.41 -1.17
CA LEU A 224 -4.45 7.32 -0.67
C LEU A 224 -3.08 7.29 -1.37
N GLU A 225 -2.99 7.71 -2.62
CA GLU A 225 -1.70 7.88 -3.30
C GLU A 225 -0.83 8.93 -2.58
N LYS A 226 -1.41 10.06 -2.16
CA LYS A 226 -0.68 11.10 -1.40
C LYS A 226 -0.24 10.56 -0.04
N ARG A 227 -1.14 9.87 0.66
CA ARG A 227 -0.83 9.20 1.93
C ARG A 227 0.32 8.22 1.78
N PHE A 228 0.27 7.37 0.75
CA PHE A 228 1.29 6.36 0.51
C PHE A 228 2.67 7.00 0.36
N TYR A 229 2.80 8.03 -0.48
CA TYR A 229 4.08 8.68 -0.69
C TYR A 229 4.57 9.50 0.49
N LYS A 230 3.66 10.01 1.34
CA LYS A 230 4.03 10.72 2.56
C LYS A 230 4.54 9.77 3.64
N LEU A 231 3.84 8.66 3.87
CA LEU A 231 4.16 7.71 4.94
C LEU A 231 5.34 6.81 4.55
N TYR A 232 5.31 6.18 3.38
CA TYR A 232 6.18 5.05 3.04
C TYR A 232 7.39 5.42 2.18
N ARG A 233 7.59 6.71 1.88
CA ARG A 233 8.88 7.24 1.38
C ARG A 233 9.76 7.81 2.49
N SER A 234 9.24 7.94 3.71
CA SER A 234 10.04 8.39 4.86
C SER A 234 10.89 7.25 5.41
N PRO A 235 12.14 7.49 5.83
CA PRO A 235 12.94 6.48 6.55
C PRO A 235 12.32 6.11 7.91
N GLU A 236 11.40 6.93 8.42
CA GLU A 236 10.68 6.74 9.68
C GLU A 236 9.31 6.07 9.48
N ALA A 237 9.06 5.52 8.27
CA ALA A 237 7.82 4.84 7.96
C ALA A 237 7.58 3.65 8.91
N SER A 238 6.38 3.57 9.49
CA SER A 238 5.93 2.33 10.13
C SER A 238 5.17 1.48 9.13
N TRP A 239 5.56 0.21 9.00
CA TRP A 239 5.08 -0.71 7.96
C TRP A 239 3.83 -1.50 8.36
N GLY A 240 3.04 -0.96 9.29
CA GLY A 240 1.72 -1.51 9.65
C GLY A 240 0.74 -1.58 8.46
N PRO A 241 -0.44 -2.20 8.65
CA PRO A 241 -1.46 -2.28 7.61
C PRO A 241 -1.76 -0.91 7.01
N PHE A 242 -1.82 -0.84 5.68
CA PHE A 242 -2.09 0.40 4.97
C PHE A 242 -3.46 0.94 5.33
N ASN A 243 -3.49 2.13 5.93
CA ASN A 243 -4.73 2.76 6.36
C ASN A 243 -5.47 3.35 5.15
N THR A 244 -6.60 2.74 4.79
CA THR A 244 -7.48 3.21 3.71
C THR A 244 -8.60 4.14 4.18
N ASP A 245 -8.60 4.56 5.45
CA ASP A 245 -9.62 5.47 5.98
C ASP A 245 -9.55 6.84 5.30
N THR A 246 -10.61 7.16 4.56
CA THR A 246 -10.86 8.44 3.90
C THR A 246 -12.16 9.08 4.40
N SER A 247 -12.58 8.75 5.63
CA SER A 247 -13.83 9.20 6.23
C SER A 247 -13.96 10.73 6.28
N PHE A 248 -12.85 11.46 6.44
CA PHE A 248 -12.86 12.92 6.35
C PHE A 248 -13.33 13.41 4.98
N PHE A 249 -12.81 12.84 3.89
CA PHE A 249 -13.23 13.15 2.53
C PHE A 249 -14.72 12.88 2.33
N GLY A 250 -15.20 11.71 2.77
CA GLY A 250 -16.63 11.39 2.74
C GLY A 250 -17.49 12.40 3.51
N GLN A 251 -17.05 12.82 4.70
CA GLN A 251 -17.75 13.83 5.50
C GLN A 251 -17.81 15.18 4.78
N VAL A 252 -16.68 15.67 4.23
CA VAL A 252 -16.64 16.92 3.45
C VAL A 252 -17.54 16.86 2.22
N GLN A 253 -17.56 15.71 1.54
CA GLN A 253 -18.30 15.56 0.30
C GLN A 253 -19.82 15.56 0.53
N TRP A 254 -20.29 14.83 1.56
CA TRP A 254 -21.71 14.50 1.73
C TRP A 254 -22.43 15.27 2.84
N ILE A 255 -21.72 15.77 3.84
CA ILE A 255 -22.34 16.52 4.96
C ILE A 255 -22.42 18.01 4.61
N ASP A 256 -23.47 18.69 5.08
CA ASP A 256 -23.52 20.14 5.02
C ASP A 256 -22.34 20.76 5.79
N VAL A 257 -21.77 21.83 5.25
CA VAL A 257 -20.57 22.45 5.82
C VAL A 257 -20.81 22.94 7.25
N SER A 258 -21.99 23.50 7.53
CA SER A 258 -22.32 24.03 8.85
C SER A 258 -22.56 22.91 9.86
N GLU A 259 -23.25 21.84 9.44
CA GLU A 259 -23.44 20.64 10.25
C GLU A 259 -22.10 19.98 10.57
N PHE A 260 -21.21 19.88 9.58
CA PHE A 260 -19.90 19.28 9.76
C PHE A 260 -19.01 20.13 10.68
N ALA A 261 -18.99 21.45 10.51
CA ALA A 261 -18.26 22.37 11.40
C ALA A 261 -18.73 22.24 12.86
N ASN A 262 -20.04 22.17 13.08
CA ASN A 262 -20.61 21.95 14.41
C ASN A 262 -20.22 20.58 14.98
N ALA A 263 -20.26 19.52 14.17
CA ALA A 263 -19.87 18.19 14.60
C ALA A 263 -18.38 18.11 14.99
N LEU A 264 -17.50 18.75 14.23
CA LEU A 264 -16.07 18.87 14.57
C LEU A 264 -15.88 19.63 15.89
N SER A 265 -16.47 20.84 15.98
CA SER A 265 -16.33 21.72 17.16
C SER A 265 -16.83 21.05 18.44
N ARG A 266 -17.97 20.35 18.39
CA ARG A 266 -18.51 19.61 19.54
C ARG A 266 -17.63 18.45 19.96
N LYS A 267 -17.11 17.66 19.00
CA LYS A 267 -16.19 16.56 19.31
C LYS A 267 -14.93 17.08 20.00
N ASP A 268 -14.37 18.16 19.47
CA ASP A 268 -13.15 18.75 20.03
C ASP A 268 -13.42 19.33 21.43
N GLN A 269 -14.55 20.02 21.63
CA GLN A 269 -14.98 20.52 22.95
C GLN A 269 -15.07 19.41 24.00
N VAL A 270 -15.61 18.24 23.65
CA VAL A 270 -15.69 17.08 24.57
C VAL A 270 -14.30 16.62 24.99
N PHE A 271 -13.37 16.47 24.06
CA PHE A 271 -12.00 16.05 24.37
C PHE A 271 -11.24 17.10 25.20
N PHE A 272 -11.41 18.39 24.88
CA PHE A 272 -10.80 19.48 25.66
C PHE A 272 -11.36 19.56 27.08
N SER A 273 -12.68 19.38 27.26
CA SER A 273 -13.31 19.38 28.58
C SER A 273 -12.79 18.23 29.45
N GLN A 274 -12.69 17.03 28.88
CA GLN A 274 -12.08 15.86 29.54
C GLN A 274 -10.62 16.11 29.92
N TYR A 275 -9.82 16.71 29.03
CA TYR A 275 -8.44 17.07 29.33
C TYR A 275 -8.32 18.07 30.48
N ILE A 276 -9.16 19.10 30.51
CA ILE A 276 -9.19 20.08 31.61
C ILE A 276 -9.55 19.40 32.93
N GLU A 277 -10.57 18.55 32.94
CA GLU A 277 -10.97 17.78 34.13
C GLU A 277 -9.83 16.87 34.65
N ASP A 278 -9.19 16.11 33.76
CA ASP A 278 -8.07 15.22 34.12
C ASP A 278 -6.85 16.00 34.64
N ALA A 279 -6.54 17.15 34.02
CA ALA A 279 -5.45 18.03 34.44
C ALA A 279 -5.70 18.68 35.81
N LEU A 280 -6.96 19.04 36.11
CA LEU A 280 -7.36 19.60 37.40
C LEU A 280 -7.44 18.54 38.51
N CYS A 281 -7.73 17.28 38.17
CA CYS A 281 -7.87 16.18 39.14
C CYS A 281 -6.55 15.47 39.53
N VAL A 282 -5.39 16.07 39.27
CA VAL A 282 -4.05 15.56 39.67
C VAL A 282 -3.77 14.13 39.18
N LYS A 283 -4.37 13.72 38.05
CA LYS A 283 -3.88 12.54 37.32
C LYS A 283 -2.76 13.02 36.40
N LYS A 284 -1.54 12.55 36.62
CA LYS A 284 -0.39 12.73 35.71
C LYS A 284 -0.57 11.97 34.38
N ASP A 285 -1.80 11.66 33.98
CA ASP A 285 -2.01 10.85 32.80
C ASP A 285 -2.01 11.74 31.56
N ASP A 286 -0.97 11.58 30.76
CA ASP A 286 -0.77 12.24 29.48
C ASP A 286 -1.67 11.67 28.37
N HIS A 287 -2.68 10.87 28.74
CA HIS A 287 -3.53 10.16 27.80
C HIS A 287 -4.44 11.11 26.99
N ALA A 288 -5.14 12.02 27.66
CA ALA A 288 -6.04 12.97 26.99
C ALA A 288 -5.27 13.93 26.05
N ARG A 289 -4.08 14.40 26.45
CA ARG A 289 -3.21 15.20 25.57
C ARG A 289 -2.72 14.39 24.37
N ARG A 290 -2.33 13.13 24.55
CA ARG A 290 -1.96 12.23 23.44
C ARG A 290 -3.11 12.03 22.46
N ILE A 291 -4.33 11.78 22.96
CA ILE A 291 -5.53 11.66 22.11
C ILE A 291 -5.78 12.93 21.30
N LEU A 292 -5.75 14.10 21.96
CA LEU A 292 -5.94 15.39 21.28
C LEU A 292 -4.88 15.63 20.20
N ASN A 293 -3.60 15.38 20.52
CA ASN A 293 -2.50 15.55 19.57
C ASN A 293 -2.63 14.59 18.38
N THR A 294 -2.91 13.30 18.63
CA THR A 294 -3.13 12.32 17.55
C THR A 294 -4.28 12.74 16.66
N ARG A 295 -5.44 13.10 17.24
CA ARG A 295 -6.61 13.56 16.48
C ARG A 295 -6.33 14.81 15.65
N TRP A 296 -5.62 15.80 16.21
CA TRP A 296 -5.26 17.02 15.50
C TRP A 296 -4.35 16.73 14.30
N ASN A 297 -3.34 15.87 14.50
CA ASN A 297 -2.43 15.46 13.43
C ASN A 297 -3.19 14.68 12.36
N ASP A 298 -4.05 13.72 12.73
CA ASP A 298 -4.86 12.94 11.79
C ASP A 298 -5.78 13.83 10.94
N LEU A 299 -6.45 14.81 11.55
CA LEU A 299 -7.29 15.78 10.83
C LEU A 299 -6.47 16.68 9.91
N SER A 300 -5.33 17.18 10.39
CA SER A 300 -4.44 18.02 9.58
C SER A 300 -3.91 17.26 8.36
N LEU A 301 -3.52 16.01 8.55
CA LEU A 301 -3.11 15.11 7.48
C LEU A 301 -4.26 14.86 6.49
N ALA A 302 -5.46 14.54 6.97
CA ALA A 302 -6.61 14.29 6.10
C ALA A 302 -7.00 15.53 5.27
N VAL A 303 -6.94 16.73 5.85
CA VAL A 303 -7.14 17.99 5.13
C VAL A 303 -6.07 18.17 4.06
N GLU A 304 -4.80 18.03 4.41
CA GLU A 304 -3.68 18.17 3.47
C GLU A 304 -3.79 17.18 2.31
N GLU A 305 -4.06 15.90 2.60
CA GLU A 305 -4.23 14.86 1.58
C GLU A 305 -5.38 15.20 0.63
N CYS A 306 -6.52 15.71 1.13
CA CYS A 306 -7.65 16.14 0.31
C CYS A 306 -7.36 17.41 -0.52
N MET A 307 -6.55 18.33 0.01
CA MET A 307 -6.20 19.58 -0.68
C MET A 307 -5.16 19.34 -1.79
N VAL A 308 -4.25 18.38 -1.59
CA VAL A 308 -3.20 18.02 -2.55
C VAL A 308 -3.68 17.00 -3.57
N ALA A 309 -4.63 16.14 -3.20
CA ALA A 309 -5.32 15.29 -4.15
C ALA A 309 -6.20 16.15 -5.07
N ASN A 310 -6.29 15.79 -6.36
CA ASN A 310 -7.10 16.51 -7.33
C ASN A 310 -8.59 16.16 -7.18
N VAL A 311 -9.12 16.20 -5.96
CA VAL A 311 -10.50 15.86 -5.63
C VAL A 311 -11.35 17.13 -5.54
N ASP A 312 -12.63 17.06 -5.90
CA ASP A 312 -13.51 18.23 -6.04
C ASP A 312 -14.03 18.77 -4.68
N VAL A 313 -13.16 18.93 -3.69
CA VAL A 313 -13.49 19.36 -2.32
C VAL A 313 -12.78 20.62 -1.77
N PRO A 314 -11.72 21.20 -2.39
CA PRO A 314 -11.03 22.36 -1.81
C PRO A 314 -11.94 23.53 -1.39
N ARG A 315 -12.90 23.90 -2.26
CA ARG A 315 -13.85 24.98 -1.95
C ARG A 315 -14.72 24.68 -0.71
N LYS A 316 -15.10 23.41 -0.51
CA LYS A 316 -15.86 23.00 0.68
C LYS A 316 -14.98 23.01 1.92
N ILE A 317 -13.71 22.63 1.82
CA ILE A 317 -12.74 22.70 2.91
C ILE A 317 -12.48 24.17 3.32
N ASP A 318 -12.30 25.07 2.36
CA ASP A 318 -12.16 26.51 2.63
C ASP A 318 -13.39 27.09 3.33
N HIS A 319 -14.59 26.66 2.91
CA HIS A 319 -15.83 27.06 3.56
C HIS A 319 -15.92 26.48 4.99
N LEU A 320 -15.57 25.20 5.16
CA LEU A 320 -15.54 24.55 6.47
C LEU A 320 -14.62 25.28 7.44
N ALA A 321 -13.41 25.63 7.01
CA ALA A 321 -12.46 26.39 7.83
C ALA A 321 -13.05 27.74 8.29
N LYS A 322 -13.73 28.48 7.39
CA LYS A 322 -14.40 29.74 7.73
C LYS A 322 -15.51 29.55 8.77
N VAL A 323 -16.35 28.53 8.63
CA VAL A 323 -17.46 28.28 9.56
C VAL A 323 -16.95 27.81 10.92
N VAL A 324 -15.90 26.98 10.97
CA VAL A 324 -15.27 26.58 12.24
C VAL A 324 -14.71 27.81 12.97
N LEU A 325 -14.07 28.75 12.27
CA LEU A 325 -13.58 30.00 12.87
C LEU A 325 -14.70 30.89 13.42
N THR A 326 -15.91 30.86 12.85
CA THR A 326 -17.04 31.63 13.39
C THR A 326 -17.72 30.95 14.57
N LEU A 327 -17.67 29.61 14.66
CA LEU A 327 -18.25 28.85 15.78
C LEU A 327 -17.36 28.86 17.02
N CYS A 328 -16.06 28.97 16.83
CA CYS A 328 -15.06 29.09 17.89
C CYS A 328 -14.32 30.43 17.74
N PRO A 329 -14.94 31.58 18.08
CA PRO A 329 -14.23 32.83 18.11
C PRO A 329 -13.08 32.69 19.11
N ILE A 330 -11.85 32.69 18.60
CA ILE A 330 -10.67 32.83 19.43
C ILE A 330 -10.67 34.29 19.85
N ASP A 331 -11.25 34.60 21.01
CA ASP A 331 -10.98 35.87 21.68
C ASP A 331 -9.51 35.81 22.11
N ILE A 332 -8.63 36.39 21.27
CA ILE A 332 -7.20 36.61 21.56
C ILE A 332 -7.07 37.77 22.52
#